data_AF-A0A2I0KKE6-F1
#
_entry.id   AF-A0A2I0KKE6-F1
#
_cell.length_a   1.000
_cell.length_b   1.000
_cell.length_c   1.000
_cell.angle_alpha   90.00
_cell.angle_beta   90.00
_cell.angle_gamma   90.00
#
_symmetry.space_group_name_H-M   'P 1'
#
loop_
_entity.id
_entity.type
_entity.pdbx_description
1 polymer ?
#
loop_
_entity_poly.entity_id
_entity_poly.type
_entity_poly.pdbx_seq_one_letter_code
_entity_poly.pdbx_strand_id
1 'polypeptide(L)'
;MLQERQVLWQDLKDINVVGVVGPWTLMGDFNAVRKLDGISFLEGSPERDASKTDFDNYLRGLRLADHSFSRPFYKWSNKRVNGFQRRKLDRILINGRWMQFDPFFSAEFMAPGVSDHCPAILRVGFYLNKGDRPSLLSAEKEKREQLMNLTATEEAALKQQSRIQWLNLGDGNNAFFQRNLWGSPNQEVNPSYSRVAGHSVIDAIQEFFLTGKLLKQINSSVITLVPKKVNAYCMKDFRSIACCNTIYKCITKILANRVEGVLPDLVSMNQSAFIKGRRISNNILLAHEFMRNYHPKGVSSLCAIKIDLVKAFDSIDRRFLDCLLRAISFPDKIVRWIKACISTPWYSVAVNGSLAGYFKEGKGLRQGDPLSPYLFILAMEIFTQMPDSAASEGKLGFHPKCQGLFLTHLCFADDLMVFTDGELSSIRTLIYVLQSFYEISG
;
A
#
# COMPACT_ATOMS: atom_id res chain seq x y z
N MET A 1 -29.05 -35.27 2.90
CA MET A 1 -27.68 -34.91 2.51
C MET A 1 -26.62 -35.99 2.77
N LEU A 2 -26.37 -36.46 4.00
CA LEU A 2 -25.29 -37.46 4.24
C LEU A 2 -25.64 -38.87 3.74
N GLN A 3 -26.90 -39.31 3.90
CA GLN A 3 -27.43 -40.57 3.39
C GLN A 3 -27.49 -40.62 1.85
N GLU A 4 -27.92 -39.54 1.19
CA GLU A 4 -27.94 -39.44 -0.29
C GLU A 4 -26.54 -39.50 -0.90
N ARG A 5 -25.53 -38.95 -0.21
CA ARG A 5 -24.12 -39.05 -0.62
C ARG A 5 -23.61 -40.48 -0.54
N GLN A 6 -23.99 -41.23 0.49
CA GLN A 6 -23.58 -42.64 0.63
C GLN A 6 -24.11 -43.52 -0.52
N VAL A 7 -25.33 -43.25 -1.01
CA VAL A 7 -25.90 -43.90 -2.19
C VAL A 7 -25.07 -43.59 -3.45
N LEU A 8 -24.79 -42.30 -3.72
CA LEU A 8 -23.92 -41.89 -4.84
C LEU A 8 -22.54 -42.55 -4.80
N TRP A 9 -21.92 -42.65 -3.61
CA TRP A 9 -20.62 -43.32 -3.47
C TRP A 9 -20.69 -44.83 -3.70
N GLN A 10 -21.82 -45.46 -3.38
CA GLN A 10 -22.04 -46.87 -3.64
C GLN A 10 -22.29 -47.12 -5.14
N ASP A 11 -23.09 -46.28 -5.80
CA ASP A 11 -23.31 -46.34 -7.25
C ASP A 11 -22.00 -46.17 -8.04
N LEU A 12 -21.13 -45.26 -7.60
CA LEU A 12 -19.80 -45.07 -8.21
C LEU A 12 -18.86 -46.27 -7.98
N LYS A 13 -19.00 -46.99 -6.86
CA LYS A 13 -18.29 -48.26 -6.63
C LYS A 13 -18.81 -49.34 -7.56
N ASP A 14 -20.12 -49.44 -7.71
CA ASP A 14 -20.74 -50.44 -8.56
C ASP A 14 -20.36 -50.18 -10.04
N ILE A 15 -20.32 -48.92 -10.50
CA ILE A 15 -19.80 -48.54 -11.83
C ILE A 15 -18.32 -48.92 -12.00
N ASN A 16 -17.49 -48.72 -10.97
CA ASN A 16 -16.07 -49.09 -11.01
C ASN A 16 -15.86 -50.62 -11.03
N VAL A 17 -16.80 -51.39 -10.45
CA VAL A 17 -16.80 -52.87 -10.43
C VAL A 17 -17.41 -53.47 -11.70
N VAL A 18 -18.41 -52.82 -12.31
CA VAL A 18 -19.17 -53.32 -13.47
C VAL A 18 -18.46 -53.12 -14.83
N GLY A 19 -17.30 -52.44 -14.86
CA GLY A 19 -16.33 -52.66 -15.95
C GLY A 19 -15.94 -51.45 -16.80
N VAL A 20 -15.54 -50.33 -16.20
CA VAL A 20 -14.83 -49.28 -16.94
C VAL A 20 -13.37 -49.71 -17.16
N VAL A 21 -13.08 -50.33 -18.31
CA VAL A 21 -11.75 -50.88 -18.66
C VAL A 21 -10.76 -49.79 -19.12
N GLY A 22 -11.19 -48.53 -19.27
CA GLY A 22 -10.36 -47.42 -19.78
C GLY A 22 -9.97 -46.35 -18.74
N PRO A 23 -9.20 -45.31 -19.15
CA PRO A 23 -9.06 -44.10 -18.34
C PRO A 23 -10.43 -43.44 -18.20
N TRP A 24 -10.85 -43.14 -16.96
CA TRP A 24 -12.06 -42.36 -16.71
C TRP A 24 -11.85 -41.25 -15.66
N THR A 25 -12.70 -40.22 -15.74
CA THR A 25 -12.65 -39.01 -14.92
C THR A 25 -14.04 -38.69 -14.38
N LEU A 26 -14.10 -38.10 -13.18
CA LEU A 26 -15.30 -37.55 -12.58
C LEU A 26 -15.11 -36.06 -12.34
N MET A 27 -16.06 -35.25 -12.80
CA MET A 27 -16.00 -33.79 -12.70
C MET A 27 -17.29 -33.26 -12.10
N GLY A 28 -17.18 -32.40 -11.08
CA GLY A 28 -18.35 -31.75 -10.49
C GLY A 28 -18.10 -31.16 -9.11
N ASP A 29 -19.16 -30.60 -8.54
CA ASP A 29 -19.22 -30.14 -7.17
C ASP A 29 -19.60 -31.30 -6.24
N PHE A 30 -18.62 -31.80 -5.50
CA PHE A 30 -18.83 -32.91 -4.57
C PHE A 30 -19.26 -32.45 -3.18
N ASN A 31 -19.27 -31.13 -2.91
CA ASN A 31 -19.59 -30.54 -1.61
C ASN A 31 -18.93 -31.24 -0.41
N ALA A 32 -17.71 -31.76 -0.62
CA ALA A 32 -16.92 -32.52 0.34
C ALA A 32 -15.46 -32.06 0.33
N VAL A 33 -14.89 -31.91 1.53
CA VAL A 33 -13.52 -31.42 1.75
C VAL A 33 -12.64 -32.58 2.23
N ARG A 34 -11.49 -32.78 1.57
CA ARG A 34 -10.51 -33.78 1.98
C ARG A 34 -9.69 -33.28 3.16
N LYS A 35 -9.13 -34.19 3.96
CA LYS A 35 -8.35 -33.85 5.16
C LYS A 35 -7.08 -33.05 4.85
N LEU A 36 -6.49 -33.26 3.67
CA LEU A 36 -5.27 -32.61 3.20
C LEU A 36 -5.48 -31.25 2.51
N ASP A 37 -6.73 -30.90 2.16
CA ASP A 37 -7.04 -29.64 1.45
C ASP A 37 -7.17 -28.45 2.42
N GLY A 38 -6.22 -28.34 3.36
CA GLY A 38 -6.19 -27.39 4.48
C GLY A 38 -7.11 -26.19 4.28
N ILE A 39 -8.19 -26.12 5.06
CA ILE A 39 -9.11 -24.99 5.04
C ILE A 39 -8.30 -23.75 5.36
N SER A 40 -8.29 -22.75 4.48
CA SER A 40 -7.67 -21.47 4.79
C SER A 40 -8.55 -20.73 5.80
N PHE A 41 -8.43 -21.07 7.08
CA PHE A 41 -8.86 -20.20 8.16
C PHE A 41 -7.80 -19.12 8.28
N LEU A 42 -8.20 -17.86 8.14
CA LEU A 42 -7.36 -16.76 8.60
C LEU A 42 -7.28 -16.75 10.14
N GLU A 43 -8.20 -17.40 10.86
CA GLU A 43 -8.17 -17.60 12.32
C GLU A 43 -8.96 -18.88 12.73
N GLY A 44 -8.36 -19.79 13.52
CA GLY A 44 -9.05 -20.89 14.23
C GLY A 44 -8.65 -22.33 13.86
N SER A 45 -8.53 -23.20 14.89
CA SER A 45 -8.09 -24.60 14.83
C SER A 45 -9.02 -25.54 14.04
N PRO A 46 -8.50 -26.67 13.49
CA PRO A 46 -9.27 -27.54 12.60
C PRO A 46 -10.34 -28.35 13.34
N GLU A 47 -11.62 -28.04 13.11
CA GLU A 47 -12.71 -28.93 13.51
C GLU A 47 -12.58 -30.29 12.82
N ARG A 48 -12.47 -31.35 13.65
CA ARG A 48 -12.57 -32.76 13.24
C ARG A 48 -14.02 -33.06 12.90
N ASP A 49 -14.36 -32.79 11.65
CA ASP A 49 -15.65 -33.16 11.07
C ASP A 49 -15.56 -34.62 10.56
N ALA A 50 -16.36 -35.51 11.14
CA ALA A 50 -16.36 -36.95 10.83
C ALA A 50 -16.61 -37.21 9.32
N SER A 51 -17.34 -36.33 8.65
CA SER A 51 -17.64 -36.40 7.21
C SER A 51 -16.41 -36.29 6.29
N LYS A 52 -15.30 -35.71 6.78
CA LYS A 52 -14.03 -35.56 6.03
C LYS A 52 -13.25 -36.89 5.91
N THR A 53 -13.47 -37.81 6.85
CA THR A 53 -12.77 -39.11 6.89
C THR A 53 -13.36 -40.08 5.87
N ASP A 54 -14.66 -40.00 5.64
CA ASP A 54 -15.39 -40.90 4.74
C ASP A 54 -15.03 -40.65 3.28
N PHE A 55 -15.01 -39.39 2.82
CA PHE A 55 -14.71 -39.07 1.42
C PHE A 55 -13.30 -39.50 0.99
N ASP A 56 -12.28 -39.29 1.83
CA ASP A 56 -10.91 -39.75 1.56
C ASP A 56 -10.82 -41.29 1.49
N ASN A 57 -11.59 -42.00 2.32
CA ASN A 57 -11.66 -43.46 2.30
C ASN A 57 -12.38 -43.97 1.03
N TYR A 58 -13.44 -43.29 0.58
CA TYR A 58 -14.15 -43.63 -0.66
C TYR A 58 -13.27 -43.44 -1.90
N LEU A 59 -12.53 -42.32 -2.01
CA LEU A 59 -11.60 -42.09 -3.12
C LEU A 59 -10.49 -43.13 -3.18
N ARG A 60 -9.95 -43.52 -2.02
CA ARG A 60 -8.95 -44.61 -1.94
C ARG A 60 -9.52 -45.95 -2.40
N GLY A 61 -10.75 -46.29 -1.99
CA GLY A 61 -11.45 -47.50 -2.43
C GLY A 61 -11.68 -47.53 -3.94
N LEU A 62 -11.98 -46.39 -4.55
CA LEU A 62 -12.17 -46.23 -5.99
C LEU A 62 -10.86 -46.04 -6.78
N ARG A 63 -9.71 -45.90 -6.09
CA ARG A 63 -8.39 -45.56 -6.67
C ARG A 63 -8.41 -44.29 -7.54
N LEU A 64 -9.17 -43.29 -7.08
CA LEU A 64 -9.28 -41.98 -7.71
C LEU A 64 -8.41 -40.95 -6.96
N ALA A 65 -7.79 -40.04 -7.70
CA ALA A 65 -7.07 -38.92 -7.14
C ALA A 65 -7.39 -37.61 -7.86
N ASP A 66 -7.15 -36.47 -7.20
CA ASP A 66 -7.24 -35.16 -7.84
C ASP A 66 -6.22 -35.06 -8.99
N HIS A 67 -6.63 -34.48 -10.12
CA HIS A 67 -5.69 -34.18 -11.21
C HIS A 67 -4.65 -33.13 -10.77
N SER A 68 -3.36 -33.37 -11.05
CA SER A 68 -2.19 -32.65 -10.50
C SER A 68 -2.06 -31.17 -10.88
N PHE A 69 -2.93 -30.64 -11.75
CA PHE A 69 -2.84 -29.30 -12.35
C PHE A 69 -4.09 -28.43 -12.16
N SER A 70 -5.01 -28.76 -11.23
CA SER A 70 -6.21 -27.93 -11.02
C SER A 70 -5.88 -26.59 -10.36
N ARG A 71 -5.87 -25.51 -11.13
CA ARG A 71 -5.85 -24.13 -10.63
C ARG A 71 -7.15 -23.41 -11.02
N PRO A 72 -7.67 -22.47 -10.21
CA PRO A 72 -7.21 -22.13 -8.84
C PRO A 72 -7.45 -23.27 -7.84
N PHE A 73 -6.62 -23.31 -6.78
CA PHE A 73 -6.62 -24.40 -5.78
C PHE A 73 -7.90 -24.41 -4.93
N TYR A 74 -8.41 -23.24 -4.57
CA TYR A 74 -9.73 -23.08 -3.95
C TYR A 74 -10.72 -22.53 -4.97
N LYS A 75 -11.91 -23.12 -5.05
CA LYS A 75 -12.85 -22.95 -6.17
C LYS A 75 -14.22 -22.46 -5.75
N TRP A 76 -14.49 -22.53 -4.45
CA TRP A 76 -15.63 -21.90 -3.83
C TRP A 76 -15.15 -20.91 -2.78
N SER A 77 -15.81 -19.77 -2.68
CA SER A 77 -15.67 -18.88 -1.54
C SER A 77 -17.04 -18.39 -1.10
N ASN A 78 -17.20 -18.16 0.20
CA ASN A 78 -18.44 -17.58 0.70
C ASN A 78 -18.61 -16.10 0.30
N LYS A 79 -17.64 -15.49 -0.40
CA LYS A 79 -17.59 -14.08 -0.85
C LYS A 79 -17.85 -13.06 0.27
N ARG A 80 -17.74 -13.48 1.54
CA ARG A 80 -17.96 -12.61 2.71
C ARG A 80 -16.67 -11.87 3.03
N VAL A 81 -16.80 -10.59 3.37
CA VAL A 81 -15.66 -9.73 3.75
C VAL A 81 -15.09 -10.15 5.11
N ASN A 82 -15.93 -10.62 6.03
CA ASN A 82 -15.52 -11.18 7.33
C ASN A 82 -15.83 -12.68 7.39
N GLY A 83 -14.93 -13.48 7.98
CA GLY A 83 -15.06 -14.94 7.99
C GLY A 83 -14.93 -15.55 6.59
N PHE A 84 -14.11 -14.92 5.75
CA PHE A 84 -13.89 -15.34 4.37
C PHE A 84 -13.33 -16.77 4.36
N GLN A 85 -14.10 -17.69 3.80
CA GLN A 85 -13.71 -19.08 3.67
C GLN A 85 -13.55 -19.39 2.20
N ARG A 86 -12.47 -20.06 1.86
CA ARG A 86 -12.29 -20.70 0.56
C ARG A 86 -12.23 -22.20 0.75
N ARG A 87 -12.97 -22.93 -0.08
CA ARG A 87 -13.04 -24.40 -0.04
C ARG A 87 -12.75 -24.95 -1.43
N LYS A 88 -12.17 -26.16 -1.45
CA LYS A 88 -12.01 -26.96 -2.67
C LYS A 88 -13.17 -27.96 -2.70
N LEU A 89 -14.30 -27.56 -3.29
CA LEU A 89 -15.51 -28.38 -3.39
C LEU A 89 -15.64 -28.99 -4.80
N ASP A 90 -15.35 -28.20 -5.83
CA ASP A 90 -15.33 -28.64 -7.21
C ASP A 90 -14.05 -29.43 -7.55
N ARG A 91 -14.19 -30.63 -8.09
CA ARG A 91 -13.05 -31.53 -8.36
C ARG A 91 -13.13 -32.16 -9.74
N ILE A 92 -11.93 -32.46 -10.26
CA ILE A 92 -11.70 -33.34 -11.40
C ILE A 92 -10.88 -34.48 -10.83
N LEU A 93 -11.52 -35.64 -10.68
CA LEU A 93 -10.96 -36.84 -10.10
C LEU A 93 -10.67 -37.84 -11.21
N ILE A 94 -9.47 -38.39 -11.22
CA ILE A 94 -9.01 -39.29 -12.27
C ILE A 94 -8.54 -40.62 -11.69
N ASN A 95 -8.71 -41.70 -12.43
CA ASN A 95 -8.20 -43.01 -12.03
C ASN A 95 -6.70 -43.17 -12.36
N GLY A 96 -6.06 -44.17 -11.77
CA GLY A 96 -4.63 -44.43 -12.02
C GLY A 96 -4.27 -44.72 -13.48
N ARG A 97 -5.22 -45.20 -14.30
CA ARG A 97 -5.01 -45.41 -15.75
C ARG A 97 -4.98 -44.09 -16.52
N TRP A 98 -5.77 -43.09 -16.09
CA TRP A 98 -5.74 -41.73 -16.61
C TRP A 98 -4.40 -41.05 -16.37
N MET A 99 -3.72 -41.32 -15.25
CA MET A 99 -2.38 -40.77 -14.98
C MET A 99 -1.28 -41.35 -15.89
N GLN A 100 -1.52 -42.54 -16.48
CA GLN A 100 -0.57 -43.20 -17.37
C GLN A 100 -0.76 -42.79 -18.83
N PHE A 101 -1.93 -42.23 -19.18
CA PHE A 101 -2.24 -41.72 -20.52
C PHE A 101 -1.82 -40.24 -20.61
N ASP A 102 -0.70 -40.01 -21.30
CA ASP A 102 -0.19 -38.76 -21.94
C ASP A 102 -0.05 -37.43 -21.12
N PRO A 103 1.10 -36.71 -21.19
CA PRO A 103 1.30 -35.39 -20.57
C PRO A 103 0.57 -34.18 -21.20
N PHE A 104 -0.19 -34.34 -22.30
CA PHE A 104 -0.85 -33.21 -23.00
C PHE A 104 -2.27 -32.88 -22.50
N PHE A 105 -2.72 -33.53 -21.42
CA PHE A 105 -4.02 -33.28 -20.80
C PHE A 105 -3.92 -32.16 -19.75
N SER A 106 -4.80 -31.16 -19.84
CA SER A 106 -4.88 -30.07 -18.88
C SER A 106 -6.29 -29.89 -18.31
N ALA A 107 -6.32 -29.70 -17.00
CA ALA A 107 -7.53 -29.45 -16.22
C ALA A 107 -7.42 -28.04 -15.63
N GLU A 108 -8.22 -27.10 -16.14
CA GLU A 108 -8.20 -25.70 -15.75
C GLU A 108 -9.55 -25.30 -15.17
N PHE A 109 -9.55 -24.56 -14.06
CA PHE A 109 -10.74 -23.92 -13.53
C PHE A 109 -10.66 -22.43 -13.82
N MET A 110 -11.68 -21.88 -14.47
CA MET A 110 -11.72 -20.46 -14.81
C MET A 110 -12.15 -19.61 -13.61
N ALA A 111 -11.89 -18.30 -13.68
CA ALA A 111 -12.38 -17.36 -12.67
C ALA A 111 -13.92 -17.38 -12.63
N PRO A 112 -14.53 -17.39 -11.43
CA PRO A 112 -15.98 -17.37 -11.30
C PRO A 112 -16.47 -15.98 -11.72
N GLY A 113 -17.22 -15.91 -12.82
CA GLY A 113 -17.85 -14.68 -13.29
C GLY A 113 -19.05 -14.30 -12.41
N VAL A 114 -20.25 -14.27 -12.99
CA VAL A 114 -21.50 -14.06 -12.23
C VAL A 114 -21.96 -15.30 -11.44
N SER A 115 -21.37 -16.47 -11.70
CA SER A 115 -21.64 -17.73 -10.99
C SER A 115 -20.89 -17.80 -9.65
N ASP A 116 -21.44 -18.53 -8.69
CA ASP A 116 -20.80 -18.91 -7.42
C ASP A 116 -19.90 -20.15 -7.53
N HIS A 117 -19.91 -20.83 -8.68
CA HIS A 117 -18.97 -21.90 -9.04
C HIS A 117 -17.99 -21.49 -10.15
N CYS A 118 -16.76 -22.03 -10.08
CA CYS A 118 -15.76 -21.87 -11.14
C CYS A 118 -16.01 -22.89 -12.27
N PRO A 119 -16.15 -22.45 -13.53
CA PRO A 119 -16.24 -23.38 -14.67
C PRO A 119 -15.00 -24.27 -14.76
N ALA A 120 -15.20 -25.58 -14.89
CA ALA A 120 -14.13 -26.57 -15.02
C ALA A 120 -13.96 -26.98 -16.49
N ILE A 121 -12.78 -26.76 -17.05
CA ILE A 121 -12.43 -27.15 -18.41
C ILE A 121 -11.42 -28.29 -18.34
N LEU A 122 -11.78 -29.43 -18.91
CA LEU A 122 -10.86 -30.54 -19.16
C LEU A 122 -10.55 -30.58 -20.65
N ARG A 123 -9.29 -30.31 -21.02
CA ARG A 123 -8.83 -30.39 -22.40
C ARG A 123 -8.24 -31.76 -22.66
N VAL A 124 -8.84 -32.48 -23.61
CA VAL A 124 -8.41 -33.81 -24.06
C VAL A 124 -7.74 -33.65 -25.43
N GLY A 125 -6.41 -33.83 -25.50
CA GLY A 125 -5.64 -33.69 -26.74
C GLY A 125 -5.79 -34.89 -27.68
N PHE A 126 -5.79 -34.64 -29.00
CA PHE A 126 -5.66 -35.69 -30.02
C PHE A 126 -4.19 -35.89 -30.39
N TYR A 127 -3.80 -37.17 -30.53
CA TYR A 127 -2.46 -37.69 -30.80
C TYR A 127 -1.61 -36.85 -31.77
N LEU A 128 -0.45 -36.39 -31.30
CA LEU A 128 0.67 -35.96 -32.16
C LEU A 128 1.91 -36.84 -31.91
N ASN A 129 2.61 -37.17 -33.00
CA ASN A 129 3.51 -38.31 -33.15
C ASN A 129 4.77 -38.33 -32.25
N LYS A 130 5.22 -39.56 -31.95
CA LYS A 130 6.46 -39.91 -31.23
C LYS A 130 7.71 -39.53 -32.05
N GLY A 131 8.43 -38.48 -31.63
CA GLY A 131 9.74 -38.12 -32.20
C GLY A 131 10.71 -37.50 -31.18
N ASP A 132 10.36 -36.37 -30.56
CA ASP A 132 11.36 -35.51 -29.87
C ASP A 132 11.21 -35.46 -28.34
N ARG A 133 11.00 -36.62 -27.70
CA ARG A 133 10.59 -36.65 -26.27
C ARG A 133 11.65 -36.21 -25.25
N PRO A 134 12.95 -36.57 -25.34
CA PRO A 134 13.89 -36.27 -24.25
C PRO A 134 14.32 -34.80 -24.15
N SER A 135 14.51 -34.13 -25.29
CA SER A 135 14.94 -32.72 -25.36
C SER A 135 13.83 -31.74 -25.03
N LEU A 136 12.59 -32.07 -25.38
CA LEU A 136 11.41 -31.27 -25.04
C LEU A 136 11.05 -31.38 -23.56
N LEU A 137 11.27 -32.52 -22.91
CA LEU A 137 11.06 -32.71 -21.46
C LEU A 137 12.03 -31.89 -20.61
N SER A 138 13.30 -31.81 -21.01
CA SER A 138 14.29 -30.96 -20.34
C SER A 138 14.01 -29.47 -20.59
N ALA A 139 13.66 -29.09 -21.82
CA ALA A 139 13.23 -27.73 -22.13
C ALA A 139 11.95 -27.34 -21.39
N GLU A 140 10.99 -28.26 -21.23
CA GLU A 140 9.76 -28.03 -20.46
C GLU A 140 10.07 -27.90 -18.97
N LYS A 141 10.99 -28.70 -18.41
CA LYS A 141 11.40 -28.58 -17.01
C LYS A 141 12.08 -27.24 -16.73
N GLU A 142 12.93 -26.78 -17.65
CA GLU A 142 13.58 -25.47 -17.57
C GLU A 142 12.56 -24.32 -17.71
N LYS A 143 11.60 -24.45 -18.64
CA LYS A 143 10.49 -23.49 -18.78
C LYS A 143 9.56 -23.51 -17.58
N ARG A 144 9.36 -24.65 -16.91
CA ARG A 144 8.59 -24.78 -15.66
C ARG A 144 9.30 -24.11 -14.49
N GLU A 145 10.62 -24.24 -14.35
CA GLU A 145 11.39 -23.49 -13.36
C GLU A 145 11.37 -21.98 -13.64
N GLN A 146 11.52 -21.58 -14.91
CA GLN A 146 11.34 -20.19 -15.31
C GLN A 146 9.94 -19.69 -14.98
N LEU A 147 8.89 -20.47 -15.23
CA LEU A 147 7.51 -20.12 -14.92
C LEU A 147 7.27 -20.04 -13.41
N MET A 148 7.84 -20.94 -12.60
CA MET A 148 7.77 -20.88 -11.13
C MET A 148 8.44 -19.63 -10.58
N ASN A 149 9.61 -19.27 -11.13
CA ASN A 149 10.28 -18.02 -10.77
C ASN A 149 9.47 -16.80 -11.19
N LEU A 150 8.90 -16.80 -12.41
CA LEU A 150 8.03 -15.72 -12.90
C LEU A 150 6.74 -15.62 -12.08
N THR A 151 6.15 -16.72 -11.64
CA THR A 151 4.95 -16.69 -10.78
C THR A 151 5.26 -16.30 -9.34
N ALA A 152 6.41 -16.67 -8.79
CA ALA A 152 6.87 -16.12 -7.52
C ALA A 152 7.13 -14.60 -7.62
N THR A 153 7.64 -14.16 -8.77
CA THR A 153 7.84 -12.73 -9.10
C THR A 153 6.49 -12.02 -9.29
N GLU A 154 5.52 -12.66 -9.93
CA GLU A 154 4.16 -12.16 -10.10
C GLU A 154 3.42 -12.11 -8.74
N GLU A 155 3.56 -13.11 -7.88
CA GLU A 155 2.98 -13.10 -6.53
C GLU A 155 3.64 -12.02 -5.66
N ALA A 156 4.95 -11.80 -5.80
CA ALA A 156 5.64 -10.67 -5.19
C ALA A 156 5.14 -9.33 -5.74
N ALA A 157 4.90 -9.23 -7.05
CA ALA A 157 4.33 -8.07 -7.70
C ALA A 157 2.86 -7.84 -7.29
N LEU A 158 2.07 -8.88 -7.08
CA LEU A 158 0.70 -8.83 -6.58
C LEU A 158 0.64 -8.47 -5.09
N LYS A 159 1.61 -8.93 -4.28
CA LYS A 159 1.82 -8.44 -2.90
C LYS A 159 2.24 -6.98 -2.88
N GLN A 160 3.00 -6.54 -3.86
CA GLN A 160 3.35 -5.12 -4.03
C GLN A 160 2.13 -4.32 -4.51
N GLN A 161 1.33 -4.85 -5.44
CA GLN A 161 0.07 -4.23 -5.89
C GLN A 161 -0.99 -4.19 -4.80
N SER A 162 -1.07 -5.18 -3.90
CA SER A 162 -1.97 -5.14 -2.75
C SER A 162 -1.52 -4.11 -1.71
N ARG A 163 -0.20 -3.89 -1.56
CA ARG A 163 0.35 -2.74 -0.81
C ARG A 163 0.12 -1.40 -1.53
N ILE A 164 0.09 -1.37 -2.85
CA ILE A 164 -0.29 -0.19 -3.66
C ILE A 164 -1.80 0.07 -3.55
N GLN A 165 -2.65 -0.96 -3.48
CA GLN A 165 -4.06 -0.82 -3.11
C GLN A 165 -4.19 -0.36 -1.65
N TRP A 166 -3.32 -0.79 -0.75
CA TRP A 166 -3.24 -0.30 0.63
C TRP A 166 -2.86 1.18 0.69
N LEU A 167 -2.03 1.67 -0.24
CA LEU A 167 -1.70 3.09 -0.41
C LEU A 167 -2.87 3.87 -1.05
N ASN A 168 -3.53 3.31 -2.06
CA ASN A 168 -4.69 3.93 -2.71
C ASN A 168 -5.93 3.97 -1.81
N LEU A 169 -6.10 3.00 -0.90
CA LEU A 169 -7.22 2.92 0.06
C LEU A 169 -6.85 3.52 1.43
N GLY A 170 -5.56 3.62 1.75
CA GLY A 170 -5.04 4.02 3.07
C GLY A 170 -5.12 5.52 3.36
N ASP A 171 -5.16 6.35 2.32
CA ASP A 171 -5.26 7.81 2.48
C ASP A 171 -6.71 8.28 2.68
N GLY A 172 -7.70 7.44 2.36
CA GLY A 172 -9.13 7.78 2.43
C GLY A 172 -9.89 7.19 3.61
N ASN A 173 -9.28 6.33 4.45
CA ASN A 173 -10.09 5.44 5.29
C ASN A 173 -9.61 5.27 6.74
N ASN A 174 -9.92 6.28 7.58
CA ASN A 174 -9.94 6.10 9.04
C ASN A 174 -10.86 4.94 9.47
N ALA A 175 -11.88 4.58 8.68
CA ALA A 175 -12.82 3.52 9.04
C ALA A 175 -12.22 2.11 8.93
N PHE A 176 -11.28 1.83 8.02
CA PHE A 176 -10.59 0.53 7.96
C PHE A 176 -9.57 0.38 9.10
N PHE A 177 -8.89 1.47 9.47
CA PHE A 177 -8.02 1.51 10.64
C PHE A 177 -8.81 1.35 11.95
N GLN A 178 -9.99 1.98 12.06
CA GLN A 178 -10.92 1.75 13.16
C GLN A 178 -11.48 0.32 13.15
N ARG A 179 -11.82 -0.24 11.99
CA ARG A 179 -12.39 -1.60 11.87
C ARG A 179 -11.41 -2.71 12.21
N ASN A 180 -10.10 -2.51 12.02
CA ASN A 180 -9.08 -3.48 12.43
C ASN A 180 -8.60 -3.31 13.88
N LEU A 181 -8.69 -2.10 14.46
CA LEU A 181 -8.43 -1.89 15.89
C LEU A 181 -9.63 -2.25 16.78
N TRP A 182 -10.86 -2.09 16.27
CA TRP A 182 -12.10 -2.26 17.02
C TRP A 182 -12.98 -3.42 16.53
N GLY A 183 -12.52 -4.20 15.54
CA GLY A 183 -13.31 -5.26 14.91
C GLY A 183 -14.45 -4.72 14.03
N SER A 184 -14.95 -5.55 13.11
CA SER A 184 -16.28 -5.28 12.55
C SER A 184 -17.33 -5.41 13.65
N PRO A 185 -18.45 -4.64 13.61
CA PRO A 185 -19.49 -4.69 14.64
C PRO A 185 -20.08 -6.08 14.91
N ASN A 186 -19.83 -7.06 14.04
CA ASN A 186 -20.35 -8.42 14.09
C ASN A 186 -19.25 -9.51 14.15
N GLN A 187 -18.03 -9.17 14.55
CA GLN A 187 -16.98 -10.16 14.82
C GLN A 187 -16.73 -10.13 16.32
N GLU A 188 -17.12 -11.17 17.05
CA GLU A 188 -16.71 -11.37 18.43
C GLU A 188 -15.19 -11.52 18.46
N VAL A 189 -14.50 -10.39 18.57
CA VAL A 189 -13.08 -10.36 18.90
C VAL A 189 -12.98 -11.08 20.24
N ASN A 190 -12.19 -12.16 20.32
CA ASN A 190 -11.97 -12.87 21.56
C ASN A 190 -11.65 -11.82 22.65
N PRO A 191 -12.56 -11.57 23.62
CA PRO A 191 -12.50 -10.36 24.44
C PRO A 191 -11.21 -10.30 25.25
N SER A 192 -10.56 -11.44 25.48
CA SER A 192 -9.28 -11.53 26.17
C SER A 192 -8.11 -10.96 25.33
N TYR A 193 -8.03 -11.25 24.02
CA TYR A 193 -6.89 -10.85 23.19
C TYR A 193 -6.94 -9.38 22.76
N SER A 194 -8.11 -8.81 22.43
CA SER A 194 -8.18 -7.36 22.16
C SER A 194 -8.16 -6.51 23.41
N ARG A 195 -8.62 -7.02 24.56
CA ARG A 195 -8.37 -6.37 25.84
C ARG A 195 -6.86 -6.39 26.10
N VAL A 196 -6.18 -7.54 26.12
CA VAL A 196 -4.76 -7.58 26.51
C VAL A 196 -3.86 -6.85 25.50
N ALA A 197 -3.96 -7.11 24.19
CA ALA A 197 -3.15 -6.42 23.19
C ALA A 197 -3.51 -4.93 23.04
N GLY A 198 -4.79 -4.58 23.21
CA GLY A 198 -5.24 -3.18 23.21
C GLY A 198 -4.69 -2.39 24.40
N HIS A 199 -4.73 -2.96 25.61
CA HIS A 199 -4.17 -2.31 26.80
C HIS A 199 -2.66 -2.10 26.65
N SER A 200 -1.89 -3.11 26.22
CA SER A 200 -0.44 -2.93 26.02
C SER A 200 -0.10 -1.88 24.96
N VAL A 201 -0.90 -1.75 23.89
CA VAL A 201 -0.71 -0.69 22.89
C VAL A 201 -1.03 0.68 23.49
N ILE A 202 -2.12 0.81 24.25
CA ILE A 202 -2.50 2.05 24.93
C ILE A 202 -1.43 2.44 25.94
N ASP A 203 -0.96 1.49 26.77
CA ASP A 203 0.08 1.69 27.77
C ASP A 203 1.38 2.16 27.12
N ALA A 204 1.79 1.55 26.00
CA ALA A 204 2.98 1.98 25.27
C ALA A 204 2.84 3.41 24.71
N ILE A 205 1.66 3.78 24.21
CA ILE A 205 1.38 5.14 23.73
C ILE A 205 1.38 6.13 24.90
N GLN A 206 0.74 5.78 26.01
CA GLN A 206 0.69 6.60 27.22
C GLN A 206 2.09 6.80 27.82
N GLU A 207 2.88 5.73 27.93
CA GLU A 207 4.26 5.77 28.40
C GLU A 207 5.09 6.74 27.57
N PHE A 208 4.94 6.75 26.23
CA PHE A 208 5.60 7.75 25.39
C PHE A 208 5.19 9.18 25.76
N PHE A 209 3.89 9.45 25.95
CA PHE A 209 3.45 10.80 26.33
C PHE A 209 3.80 11.18 27.78
N LEU A 210 4.01 10.21 28.67
CA LEU A 210 4.47 10.46 30.04
C LEU A 210 5.99 10.72 30.10
N THR A 211 6.78 9.88 29.44
CA THR A 211 8.24 9.87 29.56
C THR A 211 8.96 10.62 28.45
N GLY A 212 8.34 10.79 27.29
CA GLY A 212 8.95 11.30 26.06
C GLY A 212 9.98 10.35 25.44
N LYS A 213 10.06 9.09 25.89
CA LYS A 213 10.99 8.08 25.39
C LYS A 213 10.29 7.13 24.44
N LEU A 214 10.99 6.78 23.36
CA LEU A 214 10.50 5.85 22.34
C LEU A 214 11.49 4.71 22.18
N LEU A 215 11.00 3.47 22.21
CA LEU A 215 11.83 2.29 21.94
C LEU A 215 12.31 2.32 20.48
N LYS A 216 13.58 1.96 20.27
CA LYS A 216 14.22 2.00 18.94
C LYS A 216 13.43 1.19 17.92
N GLN A 217 12.95 0.01 18.31
CA GLN A 217 12.17 -0.91 17.48
C GLN A 217 10.84 -0.31 17.02
N ILE A 218 10.22 0.53 17.87
CA ILE A 218 8.98 1.23 17.51
C ILE A 218 9.28 2.34 16.51
N ASN A 219 10.46 2.98 16.58
CA ASN A 219 10.86 4.00 15.61
C ASN A 219 11.51 3.45 14.33
N SER A 220 11.62 2.12 14.18
CA SER A 220 12.10 1.48 12.97
C SER A 220 11.01 1.47 11.90
N SER A 221 11.37 1.82 10.66
CA SER A 221 10.46 1.91 9.53
C SER A 221 10.99 1.11 8.34
N VAL A 222 10.10 0.56 7.53
CA VAL A 222 10.46 -0.15 6.30
C VAL A 222 10.22 0.76 5.11
N ILE A 223 11.26 1.09 4.35
CA ILE A 223 11.13 1.85 3.10
C ILE A 223 10.63 0.90 2.02
N THR A 224 9.47 1.19 1.45
CA THR A 224 8.95 0.50 0.27
C THR A 224 9.05 1.41 -0.95
N LEU A 225 9.36 0.83 -2.10
CA LEU A 225 9.48 1.56 -3.36
C LEU A 225 8.19 1.41 -4.17
N VAL A 226 7.53 2.54 -4.43
CA VAL A 226 6.31 2.60 -5.24
C VAL A 226 6.65 3.17 -6.61
N PRO A 227 6.41 2.43 -7.71
CA PRO A 227 6.69 2.93 -9.04
C PRO A 227 5.79 4.12 -9.38
N LYS A 228 6.38 5.21 -9.88
CA LYS A 228 5.66 6.41 -10.36
C LYS A 228 5.08 6.23 -11.76
N LYS A 229 5.62 5.30 -12.54
CA LYS A 229 5.24 5.02 -13.92
C LYS A 229 5.29 3.52 -14.21
N VAL A 230 4.55 3.09 -15.23
CA VAL A 230 4.62 1.72 -15.76
C VAL A 230 6.04 1.47 -16.29
N ASN A 231 6.60 0.27 -16.06
CA ASN A 231 7.97 -0.09 -16.42
C ASN A 231 9.06 0.80 -15.78
N ALA A 232 8.88 1.17 -14.51
CA ALA A 232 9.91 1.87 -13.73
C ALA A 232 11.21 1.05 -13.67
N TYR A 233 12.31 1.62 -14.18
CA TYR A 233 13.59 0.91 -14.32
C TYR A 233 14.75 1.62 -13.59
N CYS A 234 14.62 2.90 -13.25
CA CYS A 234 15.64 3.64 -12.51
C CYS A 234 15.12 4.14 -11.16
N MET A 235 16.01 4.35 -10.18
CA MET A 235 15.62 4.74 -8.81
C MET A 235 14.78 6.03 -8.74
N LYS A 236 14.95 6.96 -9.69
CA LYS A 236 14.17 8.21 -9.75
C LYS A 236 12.69 7.97 -10.09
N ASP A 237 12.40 6.85 -10.77
CA ASP A 237 11.06 6.42 -11.13
C ASP A 237 10.30 5.82 -9.95
N PHE A 238 10.94 5.64 -8.80
CA PHE A 238 10.31 5.16 -7.59
C PHE A 238 10.09 6.30 -6.60
N ARG A 239 8.98 6.24 -5.88
CA ARG A 239 8.71 7.03 -4.68
C ARG A 239 8.95 6.14 -3.47
N SER A 240 9.85 6.55 -2.60
CA SER A 240 10.09 5.87 -1.33
C SER A 240 9.00 6.22 -0.34
N ILE A 241 8.38 5.21 0.28
CA ILE A 241 7.40 5.41 1.36
C ILE A 241 7.90 4.67 2.59
N ALA A 242 7.97 5.38 3.71
CA ALA A 242 8.33 4.85 5.00
C ALA A 242 7.10 4.19 5.66
N CYS A 243 7.05 2.87 5.61
CA CYS A 243 6.10 2.05 6.37
C CYS A 243 6.49 2.06 7.85
N CYS A 244 5.99 3.05 8.58
CA CYS A 244 6.24 3.19 10.02
C CYS A 244 5.47 2.15 10.84
N ASN A 245 5.99 1.82 12.03
CA ASN A 245 5.32 0.96 13.01
C ASN A 245 3.93 1.50 13.39
N THR A 246 2.98 0.60 13.67
CA THR A 246 1.61 0.97 14.04
C THR A 246 1.53 1.81 15.32
N ILE A 247 2.25 1.45 16.39
CA ILE A 247 2.28 2.21 17.65
C ILE A 247 2.85 3.60 17.39
N TYR A 248 3.93 3.68 16.61
CA TYR A 248 4.51 4.95 16.19
C TYR A 248 3.50 5.81 15.42
N LYS A 249 2.77 5.24 14.46
CA LYS A 249 1.74 5.95 13.70
C LYS A 249 0.62 6.47 14.59
N CYS A 250 0.22 5.72 15.62
CA CYS A 250 -0.76 6.20 16.60
C CYS A 250 -0.22 7.41 17.37
N ILE A 251 1.02 7.35 17.84
CA ILE A 251 1.70 8.45 18.53
C ILE A 251 1.77 9.69 17.63
N THR A 252 2.29 9.54 16.41
CA THR A 252 2.44 10.68 15.51
C THR A 252 1.12 11.19 14.97
N LYS A 253 0.09 10.35 14.84
CA LYS A 253 -1.26 10.82 14.50
C LYS A 253 -1.87 11.65 15.63
N ILE A 254 -1.67 11.28 16.90
CA ILE A 254 -2.11 12.10 18.03
C ILE A 254 -1.39 13.45 18.03
N LEU A 255 -0.07 13.46 17.81
CA LEU A 255 0.70 14.71 17.68
C LEU A 255 0.23 15.54 16.48
N ALA A 256 0.03 14.90 15.33
CA ALA A 256 -0.42 15.52 14.10
C ALA A 256 -1.78 16.21 14.30
N ASN A 257 -2.75 15.55 14.92
CA ASN A 257 -4.06 16.16 15.20
C ASN A 257 -3.95 17.37 16.13
N ARG A 258 -2.99 17.38 17.08
CA ARG A 258 -2.75 18.54 17.95
C ARG A 258 -2.13 19.70 17.19
N VAL A 259 -1.17 19.43 16.31
CA VAL A 259 -0.54 20.44 15.45
C VAL A 259 -1.56 20.98 14.45
N GLU A 260 -2.32 20.10 13.79
CA GLU A 260 -3.37 20.44 12.82
C GLU A 260 -4.38 21.44 13.37
N GLY A 261 -4.75 21.31 14.65
CA GLY A 261 -5.69 22.22 15.30
C GLY A 261 -5.23 23.67 15.39
N VAL A 262 -3.92 23.94 15.33
CA VAL A 262 -3.35 25.30 15.43
C VAL A 262 -2.78 25.81 14.09
N LEU A 263 -2.68 24.96 13.06
CA LEU A 263 -2.11 25.35 11.77
C LEU A 263 -2.82 26.51 11.07
N PRO A 264 -4.16 26.62 11.06
CA PRO A 264 -4.84 27.72 10.38
C PRO A 264 -4.42 29.11 10.88
N ASP A 265 -4.05 29.21 12.16
CA ASP A 265 -3.64 30.47 12.80
C ASP A 265 -2.14 30.74 12.64
N LEU A 266 -1.34 29.70 12.40
CA LEU A 266 0.12 29.78 12.31
C LEU A 266 0.64 29.91 10.88
N VAL A 267 -0.14 29.49 9.89
CA VAL A 267 0.32 29.38 8.50
C VAL A 267 -0.42 30.38 7.61
N SER A 268 0.35 31.16 6.87
CA SER A 268 -0.13 32.19 5.95
C SER A 268 -1.02 31.63 4.84
N MET A 269 -1.92 32.46 4.31
CA MET A 269 -2.93 32.05 3.31
C MET A 269 -2.33 31.58 1.98
N ASN A 270 -1.04 31.87 1.73
CA ASN A 270 -0.30 31.46 0.55
C ASN A 270 -0.16 29.93 0.45
N GLN A 271 -0.19 29.21 1.58
CA GLN A 271 -0.16 27.75 1.63
C GLN A 271 -1.58 27.17 1.70
N SER A 272 -1.95 26.35 0.72
CA SER A 272 -3.28 25.74 0.66
C SER A 272 -3.30 24.25 0.99
N ALA A 273 -2.15 23.56 1.03
CA ALA A 273 -2.10 22.13 1.28
C ALA A 273 -2.23 21.78 2.76
N PHE A 274 -2.89 20.66 3.06
CA PHE A 274 -3.06 20.04 4.39
C PHE A 274 -3.57 20.95 5.52
N ILE A 275 -4.16 22.11 5.21
CA ILE A 275 -4.78 23.00 6.18
C ILE A 275 -6.29 22.91 6.04
N LYS A 276 -6.96 22.61 7.17
CA LYS A 276 -8.41 22.43 7.20
C LYS A 276 -9.13 23.69 6.68
N GLY A 277 -10.07 23.48 5.77
CA GLY A 277 -10.86 24.56 5.16
C GLY A 277 -10.22 25.21 3.92
N ARG A 278 -8.95 24.93 3.61
CA ARG A 278 -8.30 25.39 2.38
C ARG A 278 -8.48 24.36 1.27
N ARG A 279 -8.70 24.84 0.03
CA ARG A 279 -8.93 23.99 -1.15
C ARG A 279 -7.90 24.31 -2.23
N ILE A 280 -7.32 23.28 -2.82
CA ILE A 280 -6.39 23.42 -3.95
C ILE A 280 -7.02 24.15 -5.15
N SER A 281 -8.34 24.00 -5.34
CA SER A 281 -9.09 24.67 -6.40
C SER A 281 -8.87 26.19 -6.40
N ASN A 282 -8.69 26.80 -5.23
CA ASN A 282 -8.49 28.23 -5.11
C ASN A 282 -7.12 28.64 -5.69
N ASN A 283 -6.05 27.90 -5.38
CA ASN A 283 -4.73 28.15 -5.95
C ASN A 283 -4.73 27.96 -7.48
N ILE A 284 -5.43 26.94 -7.98
CA ILE A 284 -5.56 26.69 -9.42
C ILE A 284 -6.29 27.85 -10.11
N LEU A 285 -7.39 28.32 -9.55
CA LEU A 285 -8.16 29.45 -10.09
C LEU A 285 -7.33 30.74 -10.07
N LEU A 286 -6.64 31.04 -8.95
CA LEU A 286 -5.76 32.20 -8.84
C LEU A 286 -4.63 32.14 -9.87
N ALA A 287 -3.92 31.02 -9.95
CA ALA A 287 -2.85 30.83 -10.93
C ALA A 287 -3.36 30.99 -12.37
N HIS A 288 -4.55 30.44 -12.67
CA HIS A 288 -5.18 30.60 -13.99
C HIS A 288 -5.49 32.07 -14.32
N GLU A 289 -6.09 32.82 -13.38
CA GLU A 289 -6.38 34.25 -13.60
C GLU A 289 -5.11 35.09 -13.73
N PHE A 290 -4.05 34.77 -12.98
CA PHE A 290 -2.76 35.43 -13.15
C PHE A 290 -2.16 35.16 -14.54
N MET A 291 -2.26 33.93 -15.03
CA MET A 291 -1.75 33.52 -16.35
C MET A 291 -2.63 33.96 -17.53
N ARG A 292 -3.86 34.40 -17.28
CA ARG A 292 -4.78 34.84 -18.34
C ARG A 292 -4.24 36.09 -19.03
N ASN A 293 -4.09 36.09 -20.35
CA ASN A 293 -3.50 37.23 -21.10
C ASN A 293 -2.11 37.65 -20.56
N TYR A 294 -1.27 36.69 -20.18
CA TYR A 294 0.05 36.94 -19.56
C TYR A 294 1.05 37.70 -20.44
N HIS A 295 0.78 37.80 -21.75
CA HIS A 295 1.62 38.52 -22.70
C HIS A 295 0.89 39.76 -23.24
N PRO A 296 0.52 40.74 -22.39
CA PRO A 296 -0.13 41.96 -22.85
C PRO A 296 0.86 42.79 -23.67
N LYS A 297 0.39 43.35 -24.78
CA LYS A 297 1.18 44.29 -25.57
C LYS A 297 1.33 45.60 -24.78
N GLY A 298 2.56 45.99 -24.45
CA GLY A 298 2.88 47.30 -23.87
C GLY A 298 3.01 47.37 -22.33
N VAL A 299 2.97 46.24 -21.61
CA VAL A 299 3.32 46.21 -20.17
C VAL A 299 4.80 45.88 -20.03
N SER A 300 5.48 46.58 -19.12
CA SER A 300 6.82 46.28 -18.61
C SER A 300 6.87 44.86 -18.02
N SER A 301 8.08 44.37 -17.71
CA SER A 301 8.36 43.00 -17.28
C SER A 301 7.29 42.37 -16.37
N LEU A 302 7.01 41.09 -16.59
CA LEU A 302 6.14 40.25 -15.75
C LEU A 302 6.86 38.93 -15.55
N CYS A 303 6.90 38.39 -14.34
CA CYS A 303 7.54 37.12 -14.10
C CYS A 303 6.74 36.23 -13.15
N ALA A 304 6.54 35.00 -13.58
CA ALA A 304 5.93 33.94 -12.81
C ALA A 304 6.83 32.72 -12.96
N ILE A 305 7.28 32.19 -11.83
CA ILE A 305 8.29 31.14 -11.78
C ILE A 305 7.69 29.96 -11.03
N LYS A 306 7.65 28.80 -11.69
CA LYS A 306 7.41 27.53 -11.01
C LYS A 306 8.74 27.00 -10.49
N ILE A 307 8.82 26.76 -9.19
CA ILE A 307 9.99 26.22 -8.51
C ILE A 307 9.67 24.80 -8.07
N ASP A 308 10.54 23.85 -8.42
CA ASP A 308 10.44 22.45 -8.04
C ASP A 308 11.48 22.15 -6.94
N LEU A 309 11.01 21.82 -5.74
CA LEU A 309 11.87 21.55 -4.60
C LEU A 309 12.36 20.10 -4.64
N VAL A 310 13.65 19.92 -4.91
CA VAL A 310 14.26 18.59 -5.01
C VAL A 310 14.21 17.88 -3.65
N LYS A 311 13.44 16.79 -3.59
CA LYS A 311 13.28 15.93 -2.41
C LYS A 311 12.89 16.73 -1.15
N ALA A 312 11.93 17.63 -1.29
CA ALA A 312 11.57 18.61 -0.26
C ALA A 312 11.45 18.02 1.16
N PHE A 313 10.80 16.87 1.33
CA PHE A 313 10.68 16.19 2.63
C PHE A 313 12.00 15.64 3.15
N ASP A 314 12.82 15.05 2.29
CA ASP A 314 14.07 14.36 2.68
C ASP A 314 15.19 15.36 3.03
N SER A 315 15.09 16.61 2.56
CA SER A 315 16.16 17.62 2.69
C SER A 315 16.13 18.37 4.03
N ILE A 316 14.94 18.52 4.66
CA ILE A 316 14.79 19.34 5.88
C ILE A 316 15.70 18.87 7.03
N ASP A 317 16.51 19.80 7.56
CA ASP A 317 17.35 19.60 8.74
C ASP A 317 16.49 19.57 10.02
N ARG A 318 16.74 18.57 10.87
CA ARG A 318 15.98 18.34 12.10
C ARG A 318 16.27 19.37 13.20
N ARG A 319 17.45 19.98 13.18
CA ARG A 319 17.82 21.08 14.09
C ARG A 319 17.06 22.34 13.70
N PHE A 320 16.93 22.60 12.40
CA PHE A 320 16.08 23.68 11.90
C PHE A 320 14.64 23.51 12.41
N LEU A 321 14.05 22.31 12.33
CA LEU A 321 12.72 22.03 12.88
C LEU A 321 12.63 22.24 14.41
N ASP A 322 13.65 21.87 15.19
CA ASP A 322 13.66 22.11 16.64
C ASP A 322 13.67 23.61 16.95
N CYS A 323 14.51 24.39 16.25
CA CYS A 323 14.55 25.84 16.37
C CYS A 323 13.23 26.49 15.94
N LEU A 324 12.67 26.05 14.82
CA LEU A 324 11.39 26.51 14.27
C LEU A 324 10.25 26.33 15.27
N LEU A 325 10.07 25.13 15.80
CA LEU A 325 8.98 24.84 16.73
C LEU A 325 9.10 25.67 18.01
N ARG A 326 10.33 25.93 18.47
CA ARG A 326 10.59 26.83 19.61
C ARG A 326 10.30 28.29 19.27
N ALA A 327 10.67 28.74 18.08
CA ALA A 327 10.41 30.12 17.62
C ALA A 327 8.91 30.40 17.51
N ILE A 328 8.13 29.43 17.03
CA ILE A 328 6.66 29.49 16.97
C ILE A 328 6.03 29.32 18.38
N SER A 329 6.84 29.15 19.43
CA SER A 329 6.40 29.03 20.82
C SER A 329 5.54 27.79 21.09
N PHE A 330 5.80 26.66 20.41
CA PHE A 330 5.21 25.39 20.82
C PHE A 330 5.68 25.02 22.23
N PRO A 331 4.80 24.48 23.09
CA PRO A 331 5.19 24.04 24.42
C PRO A 331 6.36 23.05 24.37
N ASP A 332 7.37 23.25 25.22
CA ASP A 332 8.59 22.42 25.28
C ASP A 332 8.30 20.91 25.37
N LYS A 333 7.18 20.54 25.99
CA LYS A 333 6.73 19.15 26.10
C LYS A 333 6.42 18.56 24.70
N ILE A 334 5.71 19.30 23.86
CA ILE A 334 5.36 18.89 22.50
C ILE A 334 6.62 18.87 21.63
N VAL A 335 7.47 19.89 21.72
CA VAL A 335 8.74 19.94 20.98
C VAL A 335 9.60 18.71 21.30
N ARG A 336 9.71 18.33 22.58
CA ARG A 336 10.44 17.12 22.99
C ARG A 336 9.83 15.83 22.43
N TRP A 337 8.50 15.69 22.42
CA TRP A 337 7.85 14.53 21.82
C TRP A 337 8.11 14.44 20.31
N ILE A 338 7.97 15.55 19.58
CA ILE A 338 8.25 15.60 18.14
C ILE A 338 9.72 15.27 17.88
N LYS A 339 10.64 15.84 18.66
CA LYS A 339 12.08 15.56 18.57
C LYS A 339 12.38 14.08 18.78
N ALA A 340 11.76 13.43 19.76
CA ALA A 340 11.94 12.00 20.01
C ALA A 340 11.52 11.15 18.81
N CYS A 341 10.41 11.52 18.15
CA CYS A 341 9.92 10.87 16.93
C CYS A 341 10.91 11.04 15.76
N ILE A 342 11.35 12.27 15.45
CA ILE A 342 12.12 12.53 14.22
C ILE A 342 13.63 12.26 14.34
N SER A 343 14.22 12.27 15.54
CA SER A 343 15.69 12.21 15.71
C SER A 343 16.30 10.80 15.73
N THR A 344 15.47 9.78 15.93
CA THR A 344 15.92 8.39 16.13
C THR A 344 15.41 7.34 15.13
N PRO A 345 14.91 7.68 13.92
CA PRO A 345 14.38 6.66 13.02
C PRO A 345 15.48 5.77 12.44
N TRP A 346 15.17 4.49 12.34
CA TRP A 346 15.96 3.48 11.64
C TRP A 346 15.19 2.94 10.45
N TYR A 347 15.89 2.55 9.39
CA TYR A 347 15.29 2.10 8.15
C TYR A 347 15.86 0.78 7.67
N SER A 348 14.98 -0.04 7.10
CA SER A 348 15.31 -1.15 6.22
C SER A 348 14.60 -0.95 4.89
N VAL A 349 15.20 -1.33 3.77
CA VAL A 349 14.56 -1.23 2.45
C VAL A 349 13.91 -2.57 2.11
N ALA A 350 12.64 -2.55 1.74
CA ALA A 350 11.95 -3.74 1.22
C ALA A 350 12.23 -3.88 -0.28
N VAL A 351 13.02 -4.90 -0.63
CA VAL A 351 13.35 -5.25 -2.02
C VAL A 351 12.83 -6.67 -2.30
N ASN A 352 11.93 -6.80 -3.28
CA ASN A 352 11.34 -8.08 -3.71
C ASN A 352 10.78 -8.94 -2.57
N GLY A 353 10.17 -8.30 -1.56
CA GLY A 353 9.57 -8.98 -0.40
C GLY A 353 10.51 -9.26 0.77
N SER A 354 11.83 -9.05 0.59
CA SER A 354 12.84 -9.20 1.63
C SER A 354 13.30 -7.85 2.17
N LEU A 355 13.68 -7.80 3.46
CA LEU A 355 14.28 -6.62 4.06
C LEU A 355 15.78 -6.61 3.79
N ALA A 356 16.28 -5.50 3.28
CA ALA A 356 17.68 -5.26 3.00
C ALA A 356 18.18 -4.06 3.80
N GLY A 357 19.32 -4.25 4.48
CA GLY A 357 19.97 -3.22 5.28
C GLY A 357 19.23 -2.86 6.58
N TYR A 358 19.96 -2.21 7.48
CA TYR A 358 19.41 -1.59 8.68
C TYR A 358 20.29 -0.39 9.05
N PHE A 359 19.82 0.82 8.76
CA PHE A 359 20.63 2.02 8.86
C PHE A 359 19.84 3.20 9.44
N LYS A 360 20.58 4.18 9.96
CA LYS A 360 20.02 5.40 10.52
C LYS A 360 19.95 6.47 9.43
N GLU A 361 18.90 7.28 9.45
CA GLU A 361 18.76 8.44 8.56
C GLU A 361 19.40 9.69 9.18
N GLY A 362 20.13 10.44 8.35
CA GLY A 362 20.82 11.66 8.75
C GLY A 362 19.98 12.93 8.71
N LYS A 363 19.08 13.08 7.73
CA LYS A 363 18.27 14.29 7.48
C LYS A 363 16.88 13.92 6.97
N GLY A 364 15.94 14.86 7.02
CA GLY A 364 14.63 14.70 6.39
C GLY A 364 13.52 14.21 7.31
N LEU A 365 12.31 14.30 6.75
CA LEU A 365 11.03 13.89 7.28
C LEU A 365 10.52 12.63 6.55
N ARG A 366 9.85 11.74 7.29
CA ARG A 366 9.35 10.48 6.74
C ARG A 366 8.17 10.70 5.80
N GLN A 367 8.33 10.30 4.54
CA GLN A 367 7.21 10.18 3.61
C GLN A 367 6.31 9.01 4.03
N GLY A 368 5.09 9.29 4.51
CA GLY A 368 4.14 8.30 5.04
C GLY A 368 3.98 8.31 6.57
N ASP A 369 4.67 9.20 7.28
CA ASP A 369 4.39 9.54 8.66
C ASP A 369 3.27 10.61 8.74
N PRO A 370 2.19 10.38 9.52
CA PRO A 370 1.12 11.36 9.71
C PRO A 370 1.56 12.76 10.14
N LEU A 371 2.68 12.90 10.86
CA LEU A 371 3.15 14.18 11.36
C LEU A 371 3.99 14.97 10.34
N SER A 372 4.72 14.28 9.46
CA SER A 372 5.65 14.88 8.50
C SER A 372 5.04 16.00 7.63
N PRO A 373 3.83 15.86 7.03
CA PRO A 373 3.24 16.92 6.18
C PRO A 373 3.08 18.25 6.92
N TYR A 374 2.68 18.19 8.19
CA TYR A 374 2.44 19.38 8.99
C TYR A 374 3.75 20.07 9.42
N LEU A 375 4.77 19.28 9.75
CA LEU A 375 6.11 19.84 10.02
C LEU A 375 6.72 20.48 8.78
N PHE A 376 6.49 19.88 7.61
CA PHE A 376 6.93 20.44 6.34
C PHE A 376 6.23 21.77 6.03
N ILE A 377 4.92 21.87 6.27
CA ILE A 377 4.19 23.13 6.10
C ILE A 377 4.72 24.22 7.03
N LEU A 378 4.99 23.91 8.30
CA LEU A 378 5.57 24.87 9.24
C LEU A 378 6.96 25.32 8.77
N ALA A 379 7.76 24.44 8.16
CA ALA A 379 9.02 24.82 7.56
C ALA A 379 8.82 25.77 6.37
N MET A 380 7.83 25.49 5.51
CA MET A 380 7.48 26.36 4.39
C MET A 380 6.90 27.71 4.82
N GLU A 381 6.34 27.82 6.02
CA GLU A 381 5.90 29.12 6.56
C GLU A 381 7.08 30.09 6.73
N ILE A 382 8.26 29.58 7.13
CA ILE A 382 9.47 30.41 7.17
C ILE A 382 9.85 30.88 5.77
N PHE A 383 9.77 29.99 4.77
CA PHE A 383 9.94 30.42 3.39
C PHE A 383 8.93 31.50 3.02
N THR A 384 7.65 31.37 3.37
CA THR A 384 6.60 32.34 3.06
C THR A 384 6.90 33.73 3.63
N GLN A 385 7.41 33.82 4.85
CA GLN A 385 7.70 35.11 5.49
C GLN A 385 8.84 35.88 4.79
N MET A 386 9.78 35.19 4.15
CA MET A 386 10.96 35.82 3.52
C MET A 386 10.62 36.70 2.29
N PRO A 387 9.93 36.21 1.23
CA PRO A 387 9.51 37.03 0.10
C PRO A 387 8.45 38.05 0.52
N ASP A 388 7.57 37.75 1.49
CA ASP A 388 6.57 38.70 1.97
C ASP A 388 7.25 39.90 2.70
N SER A 389 8.25 39.64 3.54
CA SER A 389 9.09 40.70 4.15
C SER A 389 9.81 41.49 3.07
N ALA A 390 10.47 40.82 2.12
CA ALA A 390 11.19 41.47 1.03
C ALA A 390 10.27 42.35 0.17
N ALA A 391 9.03 41.93 -0.05
CA ALA A 391 8.05 42.71 -0.79
C ALA A 391 7.53 43.91 0.01
N SER A 392 7.28 43.75 1.32
CA SER A 392 6.89 44.86 2.20
C SER A 392 7.98 45.92 2.34
N GLU A 393 9.25 45.52 2.26
CA GLU A 393 10.42 46.40 2.26
C GLU A 393 10.71 47.05 0.89
N GLY A 394 9.93 46.71 -0.15
CA GLY A 394 10.14 47.19 -1.51
C GLY A 394 11.36 46.59 -2.22
N LYS A 395 11.97 45.52 -1.69
CA LYS A 395 13.11 44.80 -2.29
C LYS A 395 12.69 43.76 -3.32
N LEU A 396 11.43 43.30 -3.24
CA LEU A 396 10.80 42.40 -4.19
C LEU A 396 9.53 43.06 -4.73
N GLY A 397 9.52 43.44 -6.00
CA GLY A 397 8.35 44.06 -6.61
C GLY A 397 7.22 43.07 -6.85
N PHE A 398 6.00 43.45 -6.45
CA PHE A 398 4.83 42.62 -6.69
C PHE A 398 4.56 42.46 -8.19
N HIS A 399 4.13 41.26 -8.58
CA HIS A 399 3.53 41.10 -9.89
C HIS A 399 2.32 42.07 -10.02
N PRO A 400 2.17 42.82 -11.13
CA PRO A 400 1.11 43.83 -11.30
C PRO A 400 -0.31 43.33 -11.01
N LYS A 401 -0.62 42.07 -11.35
CA LYS A 401 -1.91 41.45 -11.04
C LYS A 401 -2.09 41.00 -9.58
N CYS A 402 -1.00 40.94 -8.83
CA CYS A 402 -0.96 40.46 -7.45
C CYS A 402 -0.79 41.59 -6.44
N GLN A 403 -0.44 42.80 -6.90
CA GLN A 403 -0.19 43.96 -6.04
C GLN A 403 -1.38 44.31 -5.14
N GLY A 404 -2.60 44.31 -5.69
CA GLY A 404 -3.82 44.57 -4.89
C GLY A 404 -4.17 43.49 -3.86
N LEU A 405 -3.55 42.31 -3.98
CA LEU A 405 -3.72 41.19 -3.05
C LEU A 405 -2.51 41.01 -2.12
N PHE A 406 -1.46 41.83 -2.30
CA PHE A 406 -0.17 41.66 -1.64
C PHE A 406 0.39 40.23 -1.73
N LEU A 407 0.15 39.56 -2.87
CA LEU A 407 0.49 38.16 -3.05
C LEU A 407 1.84 38.01 -3.75
N THR A 408 2.81 37.37 -3.09
CA THR A 408 4.14 37.09 -3.65
C THR A 408 4.25 35.69 -4.24
N HIS A 409 3.53 34.70 -3.68
CA HIS A 409 3.65 33.30 -4.08
C HIS A 409 2.40 32.48 -3.73
N LEU A 410 2.28 31.31 -4.36
CA LEU A 410 1.30 30.27 -4.04
C LEU A 410 2.06 28.97 -3.73
N CYS A 411 1.73 28.38 -2.59
CA CYS A 411 2.26 27.09 -2.14
C CYS A 411 1.14 26.03 -2.12
N PHE A 412 1.47 24.85 -2.61
CA PHE A 412 0.71 23.64 -2.34
C PHE A 412 1.67 22.51 -1.97
N ALA A 413 1.93 22.37 -0.67
CA ALA A 413 2.99 21.51 -0.17
C ALA A 413 4.33 21.90 -0.82
N ASP A 414 4.94 21.02 -1.62
CA ASP A 414 6.20 21.20 -2.33
C ASP A 414 6.08 21.93 -3.68
N ASP A 415 4.88 22.05 -4.24
CA ASP A 415 4.63 22.86 -5.45
C ASP A 415 4.63 24.36 -5.08
N LEU A 416 5.64 25.09 -5.57
CA LEU A 416 5.81 26.53 -5.35
C LEU A 416 5.71 27.30 -6.66
N MET A 417 4.83 28.31 -6.69
CA MET A 417 4.78 29.32 -7.76
C MET A 417 5.02 30.70 -7.18
N VAL A 418 6.00 31.43 -7.70
CA VAL A 418 6.35 32.78 -7.27
C VAL A 418 5.99 33.79 -8.36
N PHE A 419 5.46 34.95 -7.96
CA PHE A 419 5.02 36.02 -8.85
C PHE A 419 5.73 37.32 -8.50
N THR A 420 6.35 37.95 -9.49
CA THR A 420 7.10 39.22 -9.34
C THR A 420 6.94 40.10 -10.57
N ASP A 421 7.25 41.39 -10.43
CA ASP A 421 7.38 42.37 -11.52
C ASP A 421 8.44 42.02 -12.61
N GLY A 422 9.22 40.96 -12.43
CA GLY A 422 10.25 40.53 -13.38
C GLY A 422 11.43 41.48 -13.53
N GLU A 423 11.56 42.49 -12.68
CA GLU A 423 12.75 43.35 -12.67
C GLU A 423 13.97 42.57 -12.18
N LEU A 424 15.15 42.93 -12.70
CA LEU A 424 16.39 42.24 -12.35
C LEU A 424 16.72 42.33 -10.84
N SER A 425 16.36 43.45 -10.20
CA SER A 425 16.42 43.66 -8.74
C SER A 425 15.58 42.61 -8.00
N SER A 426 14.31 42.47 -8.37
CA SER A 426 13.37 41.53 -7.77
C SER A 426 13.80 40.08 -7.97
N ILE A 427 14.28 39.72 -9.17
CA ILE A 427 14.80 38.37 -9.46
C ILE A 427 16.03 38.05 -8.60
N ARG A 428 16.95 39.01 -8.42
CA ARG A 428 18.12 38.82 -7.54
C ARG A 428 17.70 38.66 -6.08
N THR A 429 16.75 39.45 -5.60
CA THR A 429 16.18 39.32 -4.25
C THR A 429 15.55 37.95 -4.06
N LEU A 430 14.80 37.46 -5.05
CA LEU A 430 14.18 36.14 -4.99
C LEU A 430 15.22 35.01 -4.92
N ILE A 431 16.27 35.07 -5.74
CA ILE A 431 17.37 34.10 -5.68
C ILE A 431 18.03 34.12 -4.30
N TYR A 432 18.26 35.30 -3.74
CA TYR A 432 18.80 35.44 -2.38
C TYR A 432 17.87 34.81 -1.34
N VAL A 433 16.57 35.07 -1.40
CA VAL A 433 15.56 34.46 -0.51
C VAL A 433 15.61 32.93 -0.59
N LEU A 434 15.63 32.35 -1.80
CA LEU A 434 15.70 30.90 -2.00
C LEU A 434 17.00 30.32 -1.43
N GLN A 435 18.13 30.98 -1.67
CA GLN A 435 19.44 30.55 -1.19
C GLN A 435 19.51 30.61 0.34
N SER A 436 19.06 31.70 0.95
CA SER A 436 19.00 31.85 2.40
C SER A 436 18.07 30.82 3.04
N PHE A 437 16.91 30.54 2.43
CA PHE A 437 16.01 29.49 2.92
C PHE A 437 16.70 28.11 2.86
N TYR A 438 17.32 27.77 1.73
CA TYR A 438 18.07 26.52 1.58
C TYR A 438 19.17 26.35 2.63
N GLU A 439 19.93 27.42 2.91
CA GLU A 439 21.03 27.40 3.89
C GLU A 439 20.54 27.15 5.33
N ILE A 440 19.39 27.70 5.70
CA ILE A 440 18.82 27.52 7.05
C ILE A 440 18.01 26.22 7.18
N SER A 441 17.28 25.82 6.14
CA SER A 441 16.36 24.69 6.18
C SER A 441 17.06 23.36 5.93
N GLY A 442 18.16 23.36 5.17
CA GLY A 442 19.06 22.22 4.99
C GLY A 442 18.97 21.46 3.67
#